data_AF-A0AAX1MFT1-F1
#
_entry.id   AF-A0AAX1MFT1-F1
#
_cell.length_a   1.000
_cell.length_b   1.000
_cell.length_c   1.000
_cell.angle_alpha   90.00
_cell.angle_beta   90.00
_cell.angle_gamma   90.00
#
_symmetry.space_group_name_H-M   'P 1'
#
loop_
_entity.id
_entity.type
_entity.pdbx_description
1 polymer ?
#
loop_
_entity_poly.entity_id
_entity_poly.type
_entity_poly.pdbx_seq_one_letter_code
_entity_poly.pdbx_strand_id
1 'polypeptide(L)'
;MSMIMNICGFLIATHQYPDPTLEYFYRQYYGCYIRTVERSTPTLHSPLEIAMIVPQQQHWWPVFTIDQAQSPSFKRIIEQGIKPGIILPDQHFSFRQYFKLKKAVEQGAIPIAIYQVEQPNYFAARATFSTALGLRPLMALVQSGWDENLISQPSGSYLIQTQLNAALPLPAREIKYQQQYFYNTNIYTGFEAGYQVVINPPSDAPLMNIKYPQMGIQWKLNSIDYQSSVDGIDTSILGYLFIVLSIVIIPLDFIFATNYPNILSTFGSSISWLSLFLGGILLLLLIAAIIRKVRANASN
;
A
#
# COMPACT_ATOMS: atom_id res chain seq x y z
N MET A 1 -4.78 -11.18 -27.69
CA MET A 1 -3.89 -12.22 -28.26
C MET A 1 -2.99 -12.74 -27.15
N SER A 2 -2.59 -14.00 -27.17
CA SER A 2 -1.61 -14.57 -26.22
C SER A 2 -0.25 -14.69 -26.93
N MET A 3 0.83 -14.35 -26.23
CA MET A 3 2.22 -14.35 -26.68
C MET A 3 3.03 -15.36 -25.86
N ILE A 4 3.92 -16.09 -26.51
CA ILE A 4 4.80 -17.05 -25.82
C ILE A 4 6.20 -16.44 -25.71
N MET A 5 6.76 -16.49 -24.51
CA MET A 5 8.08 -15.95 -24.21
C MET A 5 8.97 -17.02 -23.58
N ASN A 6 10.24 -17.03 -23.94
CA ASN A 6 11.28 -17.81 -23.26
C ASN A 6 11.94 -16.91 -22.21
N ILE A 7 11.81 -17.30 -20.95
CA ILE A 7 12.43 -16.64 -19.79
C ILE A 7 13.33 -17.65 -19.11
N CYS A 8 14.64 -17.42 -19.11
CA CYS A 8 15.62 -18.35 -18.51
C CYS A 8 15.54 -19.80 -19.05
N GLY A 9 14.99 -20.05 -20.25
CA GLY A 9 14.71 -21.40 -20.74
C GLY A 9 13.28 -21.90 -20.47
N PHE A 10 12.47 -21.17 -19.70
CA PHE A 10 11.06 -21.47 -19.45
C PHE A 10 10.17 -20.81 -20.50
N LEU A 11 9.37 -21.63 -21.18
CA LEU A 11 8.33 -21.09 -22.03
C LEU A 11 7.08 -20.77 -21.21
N ILE A 12 6.71 -19.50 -21.18
CA ILE A 12 5.49 -19.03 -20.55
C ILE A 12 4.58 -18.39 -21.60
N ALA A 13 3.27 -18.45 -21.40
CA ALA A 13 2.32 -17.67 -22.19
C ALA A 13 1.86 -16.47 -21.38
N THR A 14 1.90 -15.30 -22.00
CA THR A 14 1.40 -14.04 -21.43
C THR A 14 0.46 -13.36 -22.41
N HIS A 15 -0.36 -12.43 -21.95
CA HIS A 15 -1.23 -11.64 -22.82
C HIS A 15 -0.52 -10.46 -23.49
N GLN A 16 0.59 -10.01 -22.90
CA GLN A 16 1.32 -8.83 -23.34
C GLN A 16 2.84 -9.08 -23.18
N TYR A 17 3.62 -8.46 -24.06
CA TYR A 17 5.08 -8.40 -23.90
C TYR A 17 5.40 -7.42 -22.76
N PRO A 18 6.33 -7.75 -21.86
CA PRO A 18 6.69 -6.87 -20.74
C PRO A 18 7.29 -5.55 -21.24
N ASP A 19 7.10 -4.49 -20.46
CA ASP A 19 7.76 -3.21 -20.72
C ASP A 19 9.29 -3.31 -20.51
N PRO A 20 10.06 -2.34 -21.02
CA PRO A 20 11.52 -2.36 -20.93
C PRO A 20 12.06 -2.40 -19.48
N THR A 21 11.32 -1.81 -18.54
CA THR A 21 11.73 -1.79 -17.12
C THR A 21 11.59 -3.18 -16.51
N LEU A 22 10.49 -3.89 -16.78
CA LEU A 22 10.31 -5.26 -16.33
C LEU A 22 11.33 -6.21 -16.99
N GLU A 23 11.62 -6.05 -18.28
CA GLU A 23 12.71 -6.80 -18.95
C GLU A 23 14.06 -6.54 -18.26
N TYR A 24 14.36 -5.28 -17.95
CA TYR A 24 15.56 -4.91 -17.21
C TYR A 24 15.64 -5.60 -15.85
N PHE A 25 14.53 -5.70 -15.11
CA PHE A 25 14.51 -6.39 -13.82
C PHE A 25 14.77 -7.89 -13.96
N TYR A 26 14.16 -8.56 -14.94
CA TYR A 26 14.44 -9.98 -15.19
C TYR A 26 15.92 -10.22 -15.54
N ARG A 27 16.51 -9.34 -16.36
CA ARG A 27 17.94 -9.42 -16.67
C ARG A 27 18.82 -9.17 -15.45
N GLN A 28 18.52 -8.12 -14.69
CA GLN A 28 19.33 -7.70 -13.56
C GLN A 28 19.27 -8.68 -12.38
N TYR A 29 18.08 -9.15 -12.04
CA TYR A 29 17.85 -9.91 -10.81
C TYR A 29 17.88 -11.42 -11.03
N TYR A 30 17.46 -11.90 -12.21
CA TYR A 30 17.44 -13.33 -12.55
C TYR A 30 18.53 -13.72 -13.56
N GLY A 31 19.23 -12.76 -14.19
CA GLY A 31 20.26 -13.05 -15.19
C GLY A 31 19.69 -13.52 -16.53
N CYS A 32 18.41 -13.25 -16.79
CA CYS A 32 17.69 -13.84 -17.92
C CYS A 32 17.22 -12.81 -18.93
N TYR A 33 17.27 -13.18 -20.20
CA TYR A 33 16.68 -12.42 -21.29
C TYR A 33 15.31 -12.96 -21.62
N ILE A 34 14.37 -12.04 -21.88
CA ILE A 34 13.03 -12.37 -22.36
C ILE A 34 13.09 -12.36 -23.88
N ARG A 35 12.63 -13.44 -24.51
CA ARG A 35 12.58 -13.53 -25.97
C ARG A 35 11.22 -14.03 -26.40
N THR A 36 10.63 -13.40 -27.41
CA THR A 36 9.49 -13.98 -28.11
C THR A 36 9.95 -15.23 -28.86
N VAL A 37 9.14 -16.27 -28.83
CA VAL A 37 9.44 -17.52 -29.53
C VAL A 37 8.32 -17.88 -30.49
N GLU A 38 8.70 -18.20 -31.72
CA GLU A 38 7.81 -18.82 -32.69
C GLU A 38 7.64 -20.31 -32.36
N ARG A 39 6.42 -20.82 -32.46
CA ARG A 39 6.01 -22.14 -31.97
C ARG A 39 6.94 -23.27 -32.44
N SER A 40 7.49 -24.02 -31.48
CA SER A 40 8.02 -25.37 -31.70
C SER A 40 7.85 -26.23 -30.44
N THR A 41 6.59 -26.55 -30.12
CA THR A 41 6.09 -27.45 -29.03
C THR A 41 7.02 -27.73 -27.84
N PRO A 42 7.12 -26.82 -26.86
CA PRO A 42 7.59 -27.15 -25.50
C PRO A 42 6.45 -27.07 -24.48
N THR A 43 6.70 -27.62 -23.30
CA THR A 43 5.80 -27.53 -22.13
C THR A 43 5.65 -26.07 -21.71
N LEU A 44 4.41 -25.63 -21.49
CA LEU A 44 4.10 -24.27 -21.06
C LEU A 44 4.08 -24.21 -19.53
N HIS A 45 4.84 -23.28 -18.97
CA HIS A 45 4.93 -23.03 -17.55
C HIS A 45 4.04 -21.86 -17.13
N SER A 46 3.55 -21.90 -15.90
CA SER A 46 2.85 -20.77 -15.31
C SER A 46 3.84 -19.65 -14.96
N PRO A 47 3.51 -18.36 -15.16
CA PRO A 47 4.38 -17.26 -14.74
C PRO A 47 4.75 -17.29 -13.25
N LEU A 48 3.92 -17.91 -12.40
CA LEU A 48 4.19 -18.09 -10.97
C LEU A 48 5.35 -19.06 -10.69
N GLU A 49 5.61 -20.01 -11.58
CA GLU A 49 6.65 -21.04 -11.41
C GLU A 49 8.05 -20.47 -11.57
N ILE A 50 8.20 -19.31 -12.21
CA ILE A 50 9.50 -18.68 -12.46
C ILE A 50 10.27 -18.50 -11.13
N ALA A 51 9.58 -18.04 -10.09
CA ALA A 51 10.20 -17.83 -8.78
C ALA A 51 10.70 -19.14 -8.15
N MET A 52 10.05 -20.28 -8.40
CA MET A 52 10.38 -21.58 -7.83
C MET A 52 11.68 -22.18 -8.37
N ILE A 53 12.07 -21.78 -9.59
CA ILE A 53 13.15 -22.46 -10.33
C ILE A 53 14.42 -21.62 -10.40
N VAL A 54 14.30 -20.29 -10.24
CA VAL A 54 15.47 -19.41 -10.16
C VAL A 54 16.10 -19.54 -8.76
N PRO A 55 17.41 -19.83 -8.63
CA PRO A 55 18.06 -20.11 -7.35
C PRO A 55 18.08 -18.90 -6.42
N GLN A 56 17.43 -18.96 -5.24
CA GLN A 56 17.31 -17.80 -4.33
C GLN A 56 17.15 -18.13 -2.84
N GLN A 57 17.51 -17.14 -2.00
CA GLN A 57 17.16 -17.07 -0.58
C GLN A 57 15.65 -17.08 -0.41
N GLN A 58 15.12 -18.01 0.38
CA GLN A 58 13.70 -18.14 0.68
C GLN A 58 13.36 -17.17 1.79
N HIS A 59 12.73 -16.06 1.46
CA HIS A 59 12.28 -15.07 2.44
C HIS A 59 10.83 -14.73 2.19
N TRP A 60 10.12 -14.42 3.25
CA TRP A 60 8.76 -13.93 3.08
C TRP A 60 8.32 -12.95 4.15
N TRP A 61 7.23 -12.25 3.89
CA TRP A 61 6.60 -11.36 4.85
C TRP A 61 5.08 -11.47 4.80
N PRO A 62 4.39 -11.68 5.94
CA PRO A 62 2.94 -11.81 6.00
C PRO A 62 2.26 -10.45 5.92
N VAL A 63 1.24 -10.35 5.07
CA VAL A 63 0.33 -9.20 4.96
C VAL A 63 -1.09 -9.70 5.11
N PHE A 64 -1.93 -8.96 5.83
CA PHE A 64 -3.33 -9.32 6.04
C PHE A 64 -4.28 -8.28 5.50
N THR A 65 -5.45 -8.74 5.04
CA THR A 65 -6.62 -7.90 4.87
C THR A 65 -7.30 -7.67 6.22
N ILE A 66 -8.09 -6.60 6.31
CA ILE A 66 -8.77 -6.20 7.55
C ILE A 66 -9.69 -7.26 8.16
N ASP A 67 -10.33 -8.08 7.34
CA ASP A 67 -11.17 -9.19 7.77
C ASP A 67 -10.35 -10.32 8.42
N GLN A 68 -9.09 -10.48 8.02
CA GLN A 68 -8.17 -11.48 8.57
C GLN A 68 -7.35 -10.97 9.77
N ALA A 69 -7.46 -9.70 10.15
CA ALA A 69 -6.74 -9.07 11.26
C ALA A 69 -7.06 -9.65 12.66
N GLN A 70 -7.94 -10.64 12.75
CA GLN A 70 -8.27 -11.38 13.98
C GLN A 70 -8.24 -12.90 13.78
N SER A 71 -7.80 -13.35 12.61
CA SER A 71 -7.70 -14.77 12.26
C SER A 71 -6.70 -15.50 13.18
N PRO A 72 -6.80 -16.84 13.31
CA PRO A 72 -5.79 -17.63 14.02
C PRO A 72 -4.38 -17.41 13.47
N SER A 73 -4.25 -17.27 12.14
CA SER A 73 -2.98 -16.99 11.47
C SER A 73 -2.37 -15.65 11.93
N PHE A 74 -3.17 -14.57 11.90
CA PHE A 74 -2.73 -13.25 12.35
C PHE A 74 -2.28 -13.25 13.81
N LYS A 75 -3.07 -13.87 14.69
CA LYS A 75 -2.75 -13.96 16.13
C LYS A 75 -1.45 -14.71 16.36
N ARG A 76 -1.29 -15.87 15.72
CA ARG A 76 -0.06 -16.68 15.81
C ARG A 76 1.18 -15.89 15.38
N ILE A 77 1.09 -15.12 14.30
CA ILE A 77 2.21 -14.30 13.79
C ILE A 77 2.58 -13.19 14.80
N ILE A 78 1.59 -12.45 15.31
CA ILE A 78 1.81 -11.39 16.29
C ILE A 78 2.37 -11.93 17.62
N GLU A 79 1.84 -13.06 18.10
CA GLU A 79 2.29 -13.71 19.35
C GLU A 79 3.76 -14.13 19.31
N GLN A 80 4.29 -14.39 18.11
CA GLN A 80 5.71 -14.70 17.88
C GLN A 80 6.57 -13.46 17.68
N GLY A 81 6.02 -12.26 17.91
CA GLY A 81 6.73 -10.98 17.78
C GLY A 81 6.93 -10.52 16.33
N ILE A 82 6.34 -11.21 15.35
CA ILE A 82 6.42 -10.82 13.94
C ILE A 82 5.39 -9.71 13.69
N LYS A 83 5.83 -8.60 13.10
CA LYS A 83 4.98 -7.48 12.68
C LYS A 83 4.44 -7.68 11.25
N PRO A 84 3.21 -8.17 11.05
CA PRO A 84 2.66 -8.35 9.72
C PRO A 84 2.24 -7.01 9.10
N GLY A 85 2.08 -6.97 7.79
CA GLY A 85 1.38 -5.87 7.13
C GLY A 85 -0.12 -5.96 7.35
N ILE A 86 -0.81 -4.82 7.34
CA ILE A 86 -2.26 -4.72 7.34
C ILE A 86 -2.72 -3.77 6.22
N ILE A 87 -3.51 -4.30 5.28
CA ILE A 87 -4.02 -3.54 4.15
C ILE A 87 -5.16 -2.66 4.63
N LEU A 88 -5.01 -1.36 4.42
CA LEU A 88 -6.04 -0.36 4.67
C LEU A 88 -7.13 -0.49 3.58
N PRO A 89 -8.41 -0.34 3.93
CA PRO A 89 -9.51 -0.35 2.96
C PRO A 89 -9.32 0.73 1.89
N ASP A 90 -9.59 0.37 0.64
CA ASP A 90 -9.54 1.32 -0.49
C ASP A 90 -10.62 2.40 -0.35
N GLN A 91 -11.82 1.99 0.06
CA GLN A 91 -13.00 2.85 0.19
C GLN A 91 -13.51 2.88 1.64
N HIS A 92 -14.10 4.04 2.01
CA HIS A 92 -14.81 4.36 3.26
C HIS A 92 -14.42 3.56 4.52
N PHE A 93 -13.78 4.23 5.48
CA PHE A 93 -13.57 3.65 6.80
C PHE A 93 -14.90 3.59 7.56
N SER A 94 -15.49 2.41 7.72
CA SER A 94 -16.54 2.27 8.75
C SER A 94 -15.92 2.39 10.15
N PHE A 95 -16.69 2.88 11.12
CA PHE A 95 -16.25 2.99 12.51
C PHE A 95 -15.70 1.66 13.04
N ARG A 96 -16.40 0.55 12.76
CA ARG A 96 -15.97 -0.79 13.16
C ARG A 96 -14.64 -1.20 12.53
N GLN A 97 -14.43 -0.88 11.26
CA GLN A 97 -13.17 -1.17 10.57
C GLN A 97 -12.02 -0.34 11.14
N TYR A 98 -12.26 0.94 11.42
CA TYR A 98 -11.26 1.81 12.04
C TYR A 98 -10.75 1.24 13.38
N PHE A 99 -11.63 0.87 14.31
CA PHE A 99 -11.18 0.30 15.60
C PHE A 99 -10.45 -1.03 15.43
N LYS A 100 -10.86 -1.87 14.47
CA LYS A 100 -10.15 -3.11 14.16
C LYS A 100 -8.73 -2.83 13.67
N LEU A 101 -8.57 -1.89 12.74
CA LEU A 101 -7.27 -1.49 12.22
C LEU A 101 -6.42 -0.87 13.31
N LYS A 102 -6.96 0.08 14.08
CA LYS A 102 -6.23 0.75 15.14
C LYS A 102 -5.69 -0.26 16.15
N LYS A 103 -6.52 -1.21 16.58
CA LYS A 103 -6.10 -2.31 17.45
C LYS A 103 -4.99 -3.17 16.82
N ALA A 104 -5.12 -3.53 15.54
CA ALA A 104 -4.09 -4.31 14.86
C ALA A 104 -2.75 -3.55 14.78
N VAL A 105 -2.79 -2.24 14.52
CA VAL A 105 -1.60 -1.38 14.48
C VAL A 105 -0.97 -1.23 15.87
N GLU A 106 -1.78 -1.08 16.92
CA GLU A 106 -1.31 -1.07 18.31
C GLU A 106 -0.65 -2.41 18.71
N GLN A 107 -1.10 -3.52 18.12
CA GLN A 107 -0.46 -4.83 18.27
C GLN A 107 0.83 -4.98 17.45
N GLY A 108 1.20 -3.98 16.64
CA GLY A 108 2.44 -3.95 15.87
C GLY A 108 2.27 -4.20 14.37
N ALA A 109 1.04 -4.31 13.86
CA ALA A 109 0.81 -4.44 12.42
C ALA A 109 1.22 -3.16 11.66
N ILE A 110 1.79 -3.36 10.47
CA ILE A 110 2.36 -2.31 9.63
C ILE A 110 1.33 -1.89 8.57
N PRO A 111 0.82 -0.65 8.60
CA PRO A 111 -0.23 -0.23 7.70
C PRO A 111 0.26 -0.07 6.25
N ILE A 112 -0.52 -0.61 5.31
CA ILE A 112 -0.27 -0.55 3.87
C ILE A 112 -1.47 0.10 3.20
N ALA A 113 -1.27 1.19 2.48
CA ALA A 113 -2.34 1.85 1.73
C ALA A 113 -2.45 1.27 0.32
N ILE A 114 -3.67 1.19 -0.22
CA ILE A 114 -3.87 0.79 -1.63
C ILE A 114 -3.47 1.95 -2.53
N TYR A 115 -2.77 1.63 -3.62
CA TYR A 115 -2.27 2.57 -4.59
C TYR A 115 -2.86 2.28 -5.97
N GLN A 116 -3.53 3.28 -6.53
CA GLN A 116 -4.05 3.26 -7.90
C GLN A 116 -3.21 4.19 -8.75
N VAL A 117 -2.56 3.65 -9.77
CA VAL A 117 -1.60 4.39 -10.62
C VAL A 117 -2.30 5.53 -11.37
N GLU A 118 -3.56 5.34 -11.73
CA GLU A 118 -4.39 6.30 -12.45
C GLU A 118 -4.84 7.48 -11.57
N GLN A 119 -4.73 7.36 -10.24
CA GLN A 119 -5.23 8.34 -9.27
C GLN A 119 -4.20 8.67 -8.16
N PRO A 120 -3.01 9.21 -8.50
CA PRO A 120 -1.95 9.47 -7.51
C PRO A 120 -2.36 10.50 -6.44
N ASN A 121 -3.17 11.51 -6.82
CA ASN A 121 -3.70 12.50 -5.88
C ASN A 121 -4.68 11.88 -4.87
N TYR A 122 -5.45 10.86 -5.30
CA TYR A 122 -6.34 10.13 -4.41
C TYR A 122 -5.55 9.36 -3.35
N PHE A 123 -4.47 8.67 -3.77
CA PHE A 123 -3.55 8.03 -2.84
C PHE A 123 -2.96 9.03 -1.84
N ALA A 124 -2.45 10.17 -2.31
CA ALA A 124 -1.86 11.18 -1.44
C ALA A 124 -2.85 11.72 -0.39
N ALA A 125 -4.10 11.97 -0.79
CA ALA A 125 -5.16 12.38 0.11
C ALA A 125 -5.48 11.29 1.15
N ARG A 126 -5.55 10.02 0.73
CA ARG A 126 -5.79 8.87 1.61
C ARG A 126 -4.64 8.63 2.58
N ALA A 127 -3.39 8.68 2.13
CA ALA A 127 -2.21 8.53 2.98
C ALA A 127 -2.14 9.62 4.06
N THR A 128 -2.45 10.87 3.68
CA THR A 128 -2.54 12.00 4.62
C THR A 128 -3.67 11.78 5.64
N PHE A 129 -4.85 11.37 5.17
CA PHE A 129 -6.00 11.07 6.03
C PHE A 129 -5.75 9.91 7.00
N SER A 130 -5.19 8.80 6.52
CA SER A 130 -4.82 7.66 7.37
C SER A 130 -3.75 8.04 8.40
N THR A 131 -2.82 8.93 8.04
CA THR A 131 -1.84 9.46 8.99
C THR A 131 -2.52 10.30 10.08
N ALA A 132 -3.48 11.15 9.72
CA ALA A 132 -4.26 11.91 10.70
C ALA A 132 -5.02 11.01 11.69
N LEU A 133 -5.47 9.84 11.23
CA LEU A 133 -6.10 8.80 12.05
C LEU A 133 -5.10 7.97 12.90
N GLY A 134 -3.81 8.26 12.82
CA GLY A 134 -2.76 7.51 13.52
C GLY A 134 -2.59 6.08 12.98
N LEU A 135 -2.93 5.83 11.71
CA LEU A 135 -2.71 4.60 10.97
C LEU A 135 -1.58 4.72 9.93
N ARG A 136 -0.87 5.86 9.89
CA ARG A 136 0.31 6.18 9.06
C ARG A 136 0.82 5.01 8.16
N PRO A 137 0.45 4.97 6.87
CA PRO A 137 0.91 3.92 5.96
C PRO A 137 2.42 4.00 5.74
N LEU A 138 3.08 2.85 5.64
CA LEU A 138 4.52 2.73 5.40
C LEU A 138 4.87 2.19 4.01
N MET A 139 3.86 1.68 3.29
CA MET A 139 3.99 1.06 1.98
C MET A 139 2.70 1.26 1.18
N ALA A 140 2.82 1.08 -0.13
CA ALA A 140 1.72 1.04 -1.07
C ALA A 140 1.48 -0.40 -1.57
N LEU A 141 0.22 -0.81 -1.71
CA LEU A 141 -0.17 -2.04 -2.42
C LEU A 141 -0.79 -1.67 -3.77
N VAL A 142 -0.19 -2.13 -4.85
CA VAL A 142 -0.69 -1.97 -6.23
C VAL A 142 -1.41 -3.25 -6.62
N GLN A 143 -2.74 -3.21 -6.62
CA GLN A 143 -3.58 -4.39 -6.90
C GLN A 143 -3.72 -4.70 -8.40
N SER A 144 -3.52 -3.69 -9.24
CA SER A 144 -3.57 -3.80 -10.71
C SER A 144 -2.34 -4.48 -11.33
N GLY A 145 -1.37 -4.90 -10.52
CA GLY A 145 -0.13 -5.49 -11.00
C GLY A 145 0.95 -4.48 -11.35
N TRP A 146 1.95 -4.93 -12.11
CA TRP A 146 3.05 -4.08 -12.53
C TRP A 146 2.61 -3.09 -13.62
N ASP A 147 3.01 -1.84 -13.45
CA ASP A 147 2.82 -0.75 -14.42
C ASP A 147 4.11 0.08 -14.44
N GLU A 148 4.64 0.37 -15.63
CA GLU A 148 5.89 1.12 -15.78
C GLU A 148 5.79 2.53 -15.16
N ASN A 149 4.60 3.15 -15.12
CA ASN A 149 4.39 4.45 -14.50
C ASN A 149 4.73 4.46 -13.00
N LEU A 150 4.80 3.29 -12.35
CA LEU A 150 5.25 3.16 -10.95
C LEU A 150 6.66 3.72 -10.74
N ILE A 151 7.53 3.70 -11.75
CA ILE A 151 8.89 4.25 -11.63
C ILE A 151 8.94 5.78 -11.57
N SER A 152 7.85 6.44 -11.95
CA SER A 152 7.71 7.90 -11.84
C SER A 152 7.03 8.34 -10.53
N GLN A 153 6.57 7.39 -9.72
CA GLN A 153 5.92 7.69 -8.45
C GLN A 153 6.95 8.07 -7.40
N PRO A 154 6.53 8.75 -6.31
CA PRO A 154 7.43 9.14 -5.24
C PRO A 154 8.23 7.98 -4.64
N SER A 155 9.30 8.32 -3.93
CA SER A 155 10.17 7.34 -3.29
C SER A 155 9.41 6.50 -2.26
N GLY A 156 9.73 5.21 -2.18
CA GLY A 156 9.07 4.33 -1.22
C GLY A 156 8.96 2.90 -1.65
N SER A 157 8.27 2.13 -0.83
CA SER A 157 8.07 0.70 -1.01
C SER A 157 6.68 0.37 -1.55
N TYR A 158 6.67 -0.36 -2.67
CA TYR A 158 5.49 -0.75 -3.43
C TYR A 158 5.39 -2.28 -3.50
N LEU A 159 4.28 -2.79 -2.99
CA LEU A 159 3.91 -4.20 -3.02
C LEU A 159 3.06 -4.42 -4.27
N ILE A 160 3.53 -5.23 -5.21
CA ILE A 160 2.91 -5.41 -6.52
C ILE A 160 2.15 -6.74 -6.54
N GLN A 161 0.84 -6.67 -6.68
CA GLN A 161 0.00 -7.86 -6.68
C GLN A 161 0.14 -8.64 -7.97
N THR A 162 0.56 -9.89 -7.86
CA THR A 162 0.64 -10.76 -9.04
C THR A 162 -0.76 -11.02 -9.60
N GLN A 163 -0.94 -10.70 -10.87
CA GLN A 163 -2.16 -11.03 -11.60
C GLN A 163 -2.05 -12.46 -12.14
N LEU A 164 -2.99 -13.31 -11.71
CA LEU A 164 -3.08 -14.72 -12.16
C LEU A 164 -3.37 -14.82 -13.67
N ASN A 165 -3.96 -13.79 -14.26
CA ASN A 165 -4.35 -13.76 -15.67
C ASN A 165 -3.23 -13.19 -16.55
N ALA A 166 -2.21 -14.03 -16.80
CA ALA A 166 -1.24 -13.94 -17.90
C ALA A 166 -0.42 -12.64 -18.08
N ALA A 167 -0.25 -11.82 -17.05
CA ALA A 167 0.84 -10.83 -17.02
C ALA A 167 2.11 -11.49 -16.49
N LEU A 168 3.27 -11.06 -16.99
CA LEU A 168 4.54 -11.48 -16.41
C LEU A 168 4.67 -10.88 -15.00
N PRO A 169 4.84 -11.67 -13.93
CA PRO A 169 4.95 -11.12 -12.59
C PRO A 169 6.26 -10.38 -12.41
N LEU A 170 6.30 -9.47 -11.44
CA LEU A 170 7.54 -8.91 -10.94
C LEU A 170 8.43 -10.05 -10.39
N PRO A 171 9.76 -10.03 -10.60
CA PRO A 171 10.66 -10.99 -9.94
C PRO A 171 10.40 -11.04 -8.42
N ALA A 172 10.36 -12.25 -7.86
CA ALA A 172 10.15 -12.51 -6.43
C ALA A 172 11.41 -12.17 -5.63
N ARG A 173 11.78 -10.89 -5.61
CA ARG A 173 12.94 -10.33 -4.93
C ARG A 173 12.62 -8.93 -4.43
N GLU A 174 13.46 -8.44 -3.52
CA GLU A 174 13.58 -7.00 -3.31
C GLU A 174 14.21 -6.38 -4.56
N ILE A 175 13.45 -5.55 -5.27
CA ILE A 175 13.92 -4.82 -6.44
C ILE A 175 14.08 -3.38 -6.04
N LYS A 176 15.32 -2.88 -6.07
CA LYS A 176 15.61 -1.46 -5.95
C LYS A 176 15.74 -0.85 -7.34
N TYR A 177 14.98 0.21 -7.59
CA TYR A 177 15.13 1.02 -8.78
C TYR A 177 15.06 2.48 -8.36
N GLN A 178 16.14 3.24 -8.59
CA GLN A 178 16.27 4.61 -8.11
C GLN A 178 15.99 4.73 -6.59
N GLN A 179 14.89 5.38 -6.21
CA GLN A 179 14.48 5.61 -4.82
C GLN A 179 13.27 4.75 -4.42
N GLN A 180 12.81 3.87 -5.31
CA GLN A 180 11.70 2.95 -5.08
C GLN A 180 12.20 1.53 -4.79
N TYR A 181 11.44 0.83 -3.96
CA TYR A 181 11.58 -0.60 -3.72
C TYR A 181 10.30 -1.31 -4.15
N PHE A 182 10.43 -2.35 -4.96
CA PHE A 182 9.32 -3.16 -5.43
C PHE A 182 9.43 -4.57 -4.88
N TYR A 183 8.29 -5.11 -4.45
CA TYR A 183 8.17 -6.48 -3.93
C TYR A 183 7.00 -7.17 -4.60
N ASN A 184 7.20 -8.41 -5.02
CA ASN A 184 6.10 -9.22 -5.52
C ASN A 184 5.20 -9.66 -4.35
N THR A 185 3.88 -9.55 -4.51
CA THR A 185 2.93 -10.21 -3.62
C THR A 185 2.23 -11.38 -4.30
N ASN A 186 2.01 -12.45 -3.53
CA ASN A 186 1.34 -13.65 -4.00
C ASN A 186 0.43 -14.27 -2.93
N ILE A 187 -0.42 -15.21 -3.34
CA ILE A 187 -1.09 -16.14 -2.44
C ILE A 187 -0.10 -17.22 -1.98
N TYR A 188 -0.28 -17.72 -0.75
CA TYR A 188 0.56 -18.79 -0.23
C TYR A 188 0.38 -20.07 -1.04
N THR A 189 1.46 -20.62 -1.60
CA THR A 189 1.44 -21.85 -2.41
C THR A 189 2.18 -23.02 -1.74
N GLY A 190 2.67 -22.85 -0.52
CA GLY A 190 3.49 -23.85 0.17
C GLY A 190 4.95 -23.93 -0.29
N PHE A 191 5.30 -23.25 -1.40
CA PHE A 191 6.66 -23.15 -1.93
C PHE A 191 7.12 -21.69 -1.90
N GLU A 192 7.91 -21.36 -0.89
CA GLU A 192 8.51 -20.03 -0.74
C GLU A 192 9.83 -20.01 -1.49
N ALA A 193 9.80 -19.47 -2.71
CA ALA A 193 11.01 -19.27 -3.50
C ALA A 193 11.21 -17.78 -3.79
N GLY A 194 12.44 -17.32 -3.57
CA GLY A 194 12.77 -15.91 -3.55
C GLY A 194 12.22 -15.16 -2.33
N TYR A 195 12.14 -13.84 -2.45
CA TYR A 195 11.50 -12.97 -1.47
C TYR A 195 10.06 -12.66 -1.89
N GLN A 196 9.08 -13.17 -1.14
CA GLN A 196 7.65 -12.96 -1.40
C GLN A 196 6.92 -12.24 -0.28
N VAL A 197 6.00 -11.35 -0.65
CA VAL A 197 5.02 -10.82 0.30
C VAL A 197 3.74 -11.63 0.17
N VAL A 198 3.34 -12.30 1.24
CA VAL A 198 2.24 -13.27 1.19
C VAL A 198 0.99 -12.63 1.80
N ILE A 199 -0.06 -12.49 0.99
CA ILE A 199 -1.34 -11.96 1.45
C ILE A 199 -2.18 -13.08 2.06
N ASN A 200 -2.65 -12.86 3.28
CA ASN A 200 -3.49 -13.77 4.07
C ASN A 200 -2.92 -15.20 4.17
N PRO A 201 -1.69 -15.36 4.71
CA PRO A 201 -1.10 -16.69 4.86
C PRO A 201 -1.97 -17.58 5.77
N PRO A 202 -2.04 -18.90 5.50
CA PRO A 202 -2.80 -19.82 6.33
C PRO A 202 -2.14 -20.00 7.71
N SER A 203 -2.88 -20.52 8.68
CA SER A 203 -2.43 -20.61 10.08
C SER A 203 -1.28 -21.59 10.30
N ASP A 204 -1.04 -22.50 9.36
CA ASP A 204 0.03 -23.49 9.35
C ASP A 204 1.27 -23.03 8.58
N ALA A 205 1.27 -21.83 7.99
CA ALA A 205 2.43 -21.29 7.29
C ALA A 205 3.69 -21.26 8.20
N PRO A 206 4.87 -21.63 7.66
CA PRO A 206 6.10 -21.70 8.43
C PRO A 206 6.60 -20.31 8.82
N LEU A 207 6.80 -20.06 10.10
CA LEU A 207 7.27 -18.76 10.59
C LEU A 207 8.80 -18.55 10.46
N MET A 208 9.46 -19.41 9.69
CA MET A 208 10.90 -19.31 9.43
C MET A 208 11.16 -18.31 8.29
N ASN A 209 12.38 -17.79 8.24
CA ASN A 209 12.87 -16.93 7.16
C ASN A 209 12.07 -15.64 6.89
N ILE A 210 11.31 -15.17 7.87
CA ILE A 210 10.62 -13.88 7.80
C ILE A 210 11.63 -12.76 7.61
N LYS A 211 11.45 -11.95 6.58
CA LYS A 211 12.25 -10.76 6.31
C LYS A 211 11.34 -9.57 6.06
N TYR A 212 11.58 -8.47 6.77
CA TYR A 212 10.81 -7.24 6.59
C TYR A 212 11.21 -6.50 5.32
N PRO A 213 10.24 -5.97 4.55
CA PRO A 213 10.56 -5.09 3.44
C PRO A 213 11.24 -3.82 3.95
N GLN A 214 11.91 -3.11 3.05
CA GLN A 214 12.25 -1.72 3.31
C GLN A 214 10.96 -0.95 3.62
N MET A 215 10.95 -0.23 4.74
CA MET A 215 9.78 0.52 5.18
C MET A 215 9.93 1.98 4.80
N GLY A 216 8.85 2.56 4.32
CA GLY A 216 8.76 3.98 4.07
C GLY A 216 8.10 4.27 2.74
N ILE A 217 7.33 5.34 2.71
CA ILE A 217 6.71 5.83 1.50
C ILE A 217 6.55 7.34 1.57
N GLN A 218 6.83 7.99 0.44
CA GLN A 218 6.62 9.40 0.26
C GLN A 218 5.37 9.64 -0.57
N TRP A 219 4.73 10.78 -0.33
CA TRP A 219 3.68 11.28 -1.20
C TRP A 219 3.68 12.80 -1.17
N LYS A 220 3.08 13.38 -2.21
CA LYS A 220 2.94 14.81 -2.35
C LYS A 220 1.46 15.16 -2.41
N LEU A 221 1.02 16.03 -1.52
CA LEU A 221 -0.36 16.55 -1.52
C LEU A 221 -0.30 18.08 -1.46
N ASN A 222 -0.94 18.76 -2.41
CA ASN A 222 -0.96 20.23 -2.50
C ASN A 222 0.43 20.88 -2.41
N SER A 223 1.40 20.32 -3.13
CA SER A 223 2.79 20.79 -3.13
C SER A 223 3.54 20.63 -1.81
N ILE A 224 2.98 19.91 -0.84
CA ILE A 224 3.65 19.55 0.40
C ILE A 224 4.09 18.09 0.31
N ASP A 225 5.37 17.88 0.61
CA ASP A 225 5.96 16.55 0.66
C ASP A 225 5.77 15.95 2.05
N TYR A 226 5.41 14.67 2.07
CA TYR A 226 5.23 13.87 3.26
C TYR A 226 6.10 12.63 3.13
N GLN A 227 6.81 12.28 4.18
CA GLN A 227 7.61 11.06 4.25
C GLN A 227 7.21 10.26 5.48
N SER A 228 6.68 9.06 5.25
CA SER A 228 6.41 8.11 6.33
C SER A 228 7.61 7.21 6.53
N SER A 229 8.06 7.07 7.77
CA SER A 229 9.16 6.20 8.19
C SER A 229 8.74 5.40 9.44
N VAL A 230 9.57 4.43 9.84
CA VAL A 230 9.31 3.65 11.06
C VAL A 230 9.19 4.54 12.29
N ASP A 231 9.95 5.62 12.35
CA ASP A 231 10.00 6.56 13.48
C ASP A 231 8.84 7.55 13.43
N GLY A 232 8.65 8.22 12.29
CA GLY A 232 7.85 9.43 12.19
C GLY A 232 7.06 9.56 10.90
N ILE A 233 6.22 10.58 10.84
CA ILE A 233 5.93 11.21 9.56
C ILE A 233 6.71 12.51 9.56
N ASP A 234 7.53 12.72 8.54
CA ASP A 234 8.32 13.92 8.36
C ASP A 234 7.66 14.77 7.28
N THR A 235 7.35 16.02 7.62
CA THR A 235 6.77 17.00 6.71
C THR A 235 7.01 18.42 7.22
N SER A 236 6.58 19.42 6.45
CA SER A 236 6.65 20.83 6.84
C SER A 236 5.65 21.16 7.95
N ILE A 237 5.82 22.32 8.61
CA ILE A 237 4.87 22.84 9.62
C ILE A 237 3.44 22.92 9.04
N LEU A 238 3.32 23.38 7.79
CA LEU A 238 2.03 23.41 7.09
C LEU A 238 1.46 22.01 6.84
N GLY A 239 2.33 21.02 6.55
CA GLY A 239 1.94 19.62 6.40
C GLY A 239 1.36 19.04 7.69
N TYR A 240 2.01 19.26 8.84
CA TYR A 240 1.47 18.86 10.13
C TYR A 240 0.14 19.53 10.45
N LEU A 241 0.00 20.83 10.12
CA LEU A 241 -1.27 21.54 10.27
C LEU A 241 -2.37 20.91 9.42
N PHE A 242 -2.09 20.50 8.17
CA PHE A 242 -3.06 19.78 7.34
C PHE A 242 -3.41 18.39 7.86
N ILE A 243 -2.43 17.65 8.40
CA ILE A 243 -2.71 16.38 9.08
C ILE A 243 -3.66 16.60 10.25
N VAL A 244 -3.40 17.60 11.11
CA VAL A 244 -4.28 17.90 12.26
C VAL A 244 -5.66 18.37 11.82
N LEU A 245 -5.75 19.24 10.81
CA LEU A 245 -7.04 19.69 10.29
C LEU A 245 -7.86 18.55 9.69
N SER A 246 -7.19 17.55 9.09
CA SER A 246 -7.86 16.34 8.62
C SER A 246 -8.63 15.63 9.74
N ILE A 247 -8.16 15.74 10.99
CA ILE A 247 -8.80 15.12 12.16
C ILE A 247 -10.18 15.70 12.43
N VAL A 248 -10.34 17.02 12.23
CA VAL A 248 -11.60 17.74 12.48
C VAL A 248 -12.67 17.36 11.45
N ILE A 249 -12.26 16.87 10.28
CA ILE A 249 -13.13 16.43 9.17
C ILE A 249 -13.51 14.95 9.30
N ILE A 250 -12.78 14.17 10.11
CA ILE A 250 -13.04 12.73 10.33
C ILE A 250 -14.53 12.46 10.57
N PRO A 251 -15.28 13.22 11.40
CA PRO A 251 -16.69 12.90 11.62
C PRO A 251 -17.53 13.01 10.33
N LEU A 252 -17.18 13.87 9.38
CA LEU A 252 -17.97 14.06 8.17
C LEU A 252 -17.86 12.86 7.21
N ASP A 253 -16.67 12.32 6.97
CA ASP A 253 -16.55 11.14 6.08
C ASP A 253 -17.18 9.88 6.73
N PHE A 254 -17.18 9.79 8.07
CA PHE A 254 -17.84 8.70 8.81
C PHE A 254 -19.38 8.85 8.89
N ILE A 255 -19.90 10.08 8.92
CA ILE A 255 -21.35 10.38 9.04
C ILE A 255 -22.02 10.43 7.65
N PHE A 256 -21.34 10.96 6.63
CA PHE A 256 -21.89 11.16 5.29
C PHE A 256 -21.56 10.04 4.29
N ALA A 257 -20.91 8.95 4.75
CA ALA A 257 -20.54 7.76 3.98
C ALA A 257 -21.70 7.09 3.22
N THR A 258 -22.96 7.46 3.48
CA THR A 258 -24.12 6.88 2.81
C THR A 258 -24.49 7.55 1.48
N ASN A 259 -24.06 8.78 1.17
CA ASN A 259 -24.67 9.54 0.06
C ASN A 259 -23.72 10.30 -0.89
N TYR A 260 -22.40 10.37 -0.66
CA TYR A 260 -21.52 11.18 -1.51
C TYR A 260 -20.23 10.45 -1.92
N PRO A 261 -20.22 9.78 -3.08
CA PRO A 261 -18.96 9.35 -3.69
C PRO A 261 -18.17 10.61 -4.08
N ASN A 262 -16.85 10.64 -3.83
CA ASN A 262 -15.89 11.69 -4.25
C ASN A 262 -15.59 12.87 -3.30
N ILE A 263 -15.96 12.80 -2.03
CA ILE A 263 -15.52 13.82 -1.05
C ILE A 263 -13.98 13.88 -0.96
N LEU A 264 -13.30 12.73 -1.07
CA LEU A 264 -11.84 12.62 -0.92
C LEU A 264 -11.03 13.06 -2.13
N SER A 265 -11.54 12.84 -3.34
CA SER A 265 -10.93 13.41 -4.55
C SER A 265 -11.13 14.92 -4.58
N THR A 266 -12.26 15.41 -4.05
CA THR A 266 -12.50 16.85 -3.82
C THR A 266 -11.55 17.41 -2.76
N PHE A 267 -11.26 16.66 -1.68
CA PHE A 267 -10.19 16.96 -0.73
C PHE A 267 -8.78 16.90 -1.34
N GLY A 268 -8.57 16.21 -2.46
CA GLY A 268 -7.33 16.31 -3.21
C GLY A 268 -7.12 17.67 -3.90
N SER A 269 -8.15 18.52 -3.96
CA SER A 269 -8.08 19.82 -4.63
C SER A 269 -7.76 20.97 -3.67
N SER A 270 -6.91 21.90 -4.09
CA SER A 270 -6.49 23.07 -3.31
C SER A 270 -7.65 23.97 -2.82
N ILE A 271 -8.76 24.00 -3.58
CA ILE A 271 -9.95 24.82 -3.28
C ILE A 271 -10.69 24.32 -2.04
N SER A 272 -10.76 23.00 -1.82
CA SER A 272 -11.47 22.45 -0.68
C SER A 272 -10.71 22.64 0.63
N TRP A 273 -9.38 22.75 0.60
CA TRP A 273 -8.59 22.99 1.81
C TRP A 273 -8.68 24.42 2.29
N LEU A 274 -8.77 25.39 1.36
CA LEU A 274 -8.93 26.81 1.72
C LEU A 274 -10.27 27.04 2.42
N SER A 275 -11.36 26.46 1.87
CA SER A 275 -12.68 26.55 2.49
C SER A 275 -12.71 25.86 3.86
N LEU A 276 -11.96 24.76 4.01
CA LEU A 276 -11.90 24.03 5.26
C LEU A 276 -11.05 24.71 6.32
N PHE A 277 -9.94 25.33 5.93
CA PHE A 277 -9.15 26.17 6.79
C PHE A 277 -9.99 27.35 7.31
N LEU A 278 -10.74 28.01 6.43
CA LEU A 278 -11.70 29.06 6.79
C LEU A 278 -12.80 28.52 7.71
N GLY A 279 -13.36 27.35 7.41
CA GLY A 279 -14.39 26.70 8.21
C GLY A 279 -13.89 26.34 9.61
N GLY A 280 -12.67 25.79 9.71
CA GLY A 280 -12.01 25.48 10.97
C GLY A 280 -11.73 26.72 11.83
N ILE A 281 -11.29 27.82 11.21
CA ILE A 281 -11.13 29.11 11.88
C ILE A 281 -12.48 29.63 12.40
N LEU A 282 -13.53 29.58 11.57
CA LEU A 282 -14.88 30.00 11.95
C LEU A 282 -15.43 29.18 13.12
N LEU A 283 -15.21 27.86 13.11
CA LEU A 283 -15.62 26.97 14.18
C LEU A 283 -14.85 27.24 15.48
N LEU A 284 -13.54 27.48 15.41
CA LEU A 284 -12.73 27.88 16.56
C LEU A 284 -13.20 29.23 17.13
N LEU A 285 -13.50 30.21 16.28
CA LEU A 285 -14.07 31.49 16.69
C LEU A 285 -15.43 31.31 17.37
N LEU A 286 -16.29 30.43 16.84
CA LEU A 286 -17.58 30.10 17.43
C LEU A 286 -17.41 29.46 18.82
N ILE A 287 -16.53 28.46 18.95
CA ILE A 287 -16.23 27.82 20.24
C ILE A 287 -15.70 28.84 21.23
N ALA A 288 -14.75 29.69 20.82
CA ALA A 288 -14.21 30.76 21.66
C ALA A 288 -15.30 31.77 22.09
N ALA A 289 -16.21 32.12 21.19
CA ALA A 289 -17.33 33.01 21.49
C ALA A 289 -18.33 32.37 22.47
N ILE A 290 -18.64 31.08 22.32
CA ILE A 290 -19.49 30.32 23.25
C ILE A 290 -18.82 30.25 24.63
N ILE A 291 -17.54 29.90 24.70
CA ILE A 291 -16.79 29.85 25.98
C ILE A 291 -16.76 31.22 26.65
N ARG A 292 -16.53 32.31 25.91
CA ARG A 292 -16.60 33.68 26.45
C ARG A 292 -17.98 34.02 26.98
N LYS A 293 -19.04 33.68 26.25
CA LYS A 293 -20.43 33.94 26.65
C LYS A 293 -20.82 33.14 27.91
N VAL A 294 -20.41 31.87 28.00
CA VAL A 294 -20.62 31.04 29.19
C VAL A 294 -19.84 31.59 30.40
N ARG A 295 -18.59 32.04 30.22
CA ARG A 295 -17.83 32.70 31.29
C ARG A 295 -18.47 34.01 31.77
N ALA A 296 -18.99 34.83 30.85
CA ALA A 296 -19.65 36.09 31.20
C ALA A 296 -20.99 35.88 31.92
N ASN A 297 -21.73 34.82 31.60
CA ASN A 297 -22.96 34.47 32.31
C ASN A 297 -22.71 33.79 33.66
N ALA A 298 -21.52 33.21 33.89
CA ALA A 298 -21.13 32.61 35.16
C ALA A 298 -20.53 33.63 36.16
N SER A 299 -20.32 34.89 35.75
CA SER A 299 -19.82 35.97 36.60
C SER A 299 -20.89 36.98 37.05
N ASN A 300 -22.17 36.67 36.83
CA ASN A 300 -23.34 37.33 37.41
C ASN A 300 -24.00 36.41 38.44
#